data_AF-A0A318DPW1-F1
#
_entry.id   AF-A0A318DPW1-F1
#
_cell.length_a   1.000
_cell.length_b   1.000
_cell.length_c   1.000
_cell.angle_alpha   90.00
_cell.angle_beta   90.00
_cell.angle_gamma   90.00
#
_symmetry.space_group_name_H-M   'P 1'
#
loop_
_entity.id
_entity.type
_entity.pdbx_description
1 polymer ?
#
loop_
_entity_poly.entity_id
_entity_poly.type
_entity_poly.pdbx_seq_one_letter_code
_entity_poly.pdbx_strand_id
1 'polypeptide(L)'
;MNNAWLNGLLLLILLAWGSPKAYAQTCTATFSNVNFGAISVVSPNANDVNASAVVNCSGFATAYAYVCLSIAQEALPGPTSTKLVNTMYVDSARTQVWGSVWGGPTQTWLTATIPLSGGKGSATIPYYPRVPGNQANAPAGSYSYTYSGGWTGVQGFGFNSGTPAPCTSSTQQYGVFTLTVSAVVTTDCLISVTNIDFGQVGLINNPVNSTGTINTTCTVNAPYSISLSAGQGAGATVSARKMTRSGGSDVLAYALYTNAARNSLWGDGTNGTSTLSSTGTGATQSNTIYASVLAPASVPPGTYVDTVIATITY
;
A
#
# COMPACT_ATOMS: atom_id res chain seq x y z
N MET A 1 -82.30 -30.01 -18.66
CA MET A 1 -80.86 -30.02 -18.99
C MET A 1 -80.40 -28.57 -19.03
N ASN A 2 -79.71 -28.08 -17.99
CA ASN A 2 -79.00 -26.80 -18.06
C ASN A 2 -77.78 -26.88 -17.14
N ASN A 3 -76.64 -27.20 -17.74
CA ASN A 3 -75.33 -27.47 -17.12
C ASN A 3 -74.65 -26.20 -16.54
N ALA A 4 -75.41 -25.18 -16.15
CA ALA A 4 -74.86 -23.88 -15.74
C ALA A 4 -74.32 -23.88 -14.29
N TRP A 5 -74.89 -24.69 -13.39
CA TRP A 5 -74.47 -24.76 -11.99
C TRP A 5 -73.21 -25.62 -11.76
N LEU A 6 -72.97 -26.63 -12.61
CA LEU A 6 -71.78 -27.49 -12.50
C LEU A 6 -70.50 -26.76 -12.94
N ASN A 7 -70.60 -25.84 -13.91
CA ASN A 7 -69.47 -25.05 -14.41
C ASN A 7 -69.02 -23.95 -13.45
N GLY A 8 -69.93 -23.43 -12.61
CA GLY A 8 -69.59 -22.44 -11.57
C GLY A 8 -68.79 -23.04 -10.41
N LEU A 9 -69.09 -24.30 -10.03
CA LEU A 9 -68.35 -25.00 -8.98
C LEU A 9 -66.94 -25.44 -9.42
N LEU A 10 -66.76 -25.78 -10.71
CA LEU A 10 -65.44 -26.15 -11.24
C LEU A 10 -64.46 -24.96 -11.32
N LEU A 11 -64.95 -23.74 -11.59
CA LEU A 11 -64.10 -22.54 -11.67
C LEU A 11 -63.58 -22.07 -10.31
N LEU A 12 -64.34 -22.29 -9.22
CA LEU A 12 -63.94 -21.94 -7.86
C LEU A 12 -62.97 -22.97 -7.24
N ILE A 13 -63.01 -24.23 -7.68
CA ILE A 13 -62.08 -25.28 -7.23
C ILE A 13 -60.70 -25.12 -7.90
N LEU A 14 -60.63 -24.60 -9.13
CA LEU A 14 -59.36 -24.29 -9.83
C LEU A 14 -58.61 -23.08 -9.24
N LEU A 15 -59.28 -22.17 -8.52
CA LEU A 15 -58.65 -21.05 -7.80
C LEU A 15 -58.20 -21.41 -6.37
N ALA A 16 -58.65 -22.56 -5.83
CA ALA A 16 -58.25 -23.07 -4.53
C ALA A 16 -57.09 -24.09 -4.60
N TRP A 17 -56.69 -24.51 -5.81
CA TRP A 17 -55.46 -25.26 -6.02
C TRP A 17 -54.26 -24.32 -5.94
N GLY A 18 -53.81 -24.16 -4.69
CA GLY A 18 -52.54 -23.64 -4.24
C GLY A 18 -51.78 -22.82 -5.27
N SER A 19 -51.91 -21.49 -5.20
CA SER A 19 -50.87 -20.61 -5.73
C SER A 19 -49.53 -21.17 -5.26
N PRO A 20 -48.62 -21.59 -6.17
CA PRO A 20 -47.32 -22.07 -5.74
C PRO A 20 -46.73 -20.97 -4.88
N LYS A 21 -46.28 -21.31 -3.66
CA LYS A 21 -45.55 -20.37 -2.81
C LYS A 21 -44.36 -19.90 -3.65
N ALA A 22 -44.46 -18.70 -4.22
CA ALA A 22 -43.38 -18.12 -4.98
C ALA A 22 -42.31 -17.74 -3.95
N TYR A 23 -41.31 -18.60 -3.79
CA TYR A 23 -40.15 -18.26 -2.97
C TYR A 23 -39.39 -17.16 -3.71
N ALA A 24 -39.45 -15.93 -3.19
CA ALA A 24 -38.62 -14.85 -3.71
C ALA A 24 -37.14 -15.20 -3.44
N GLN A 25 -36.40 -15.51 -4.50
CA GLN A 25 -34.98 -15.78 -4.41
C GLN A 25 -34.25 -14.52 -3.95
N THR A 26 -33.34 -14.69 -3.02
CA THR A 26 -32.60 -13.59 -2.40
C THR A 26 -31.18 -14.05 -2.10
N CYS A 27 -30.22 -13.17 -2.36
CA CYS A 27 -28.85 -13.31 -1.89
C CYS A 27 -28.38 -11.96 -1.34
N THR A 28 -27.73 -11.98 -0.18
CA THR A 28 -27.18 -10.80 0.48
C THR A 28 -25.71 -11.03 0.81
N ALA A 29 -24.88 -10.01 0.64
CA ALA A 29 -23.47 -10.04 1.04
C ALA A 29 -23.22 -9.05 2.17
N THR A 30 -22.48 -9.49 3.18
CA THR A 30 -22.09 -8.70 4.34
C THR A 30 -20.57 -8.68 4.47
N PHE A 31 -20.03 -7.51 4.79
CA PHE A 31 -18.60 -7.26 4.82
C PHE A 31 -18.19 -6.65 6.17
N SER A 32 -17.00 -7.01 6.62
CA SER A 32 -16.29 -6.23 7.62
C SER A 32 -15.51 -5.12 6.92
N ASN A 33 -15.45 -3.94 7.55
CA ASN A 33 -14.64 -2.85 7.03
C ASN A 33 -13.17 -3.27 6.96
N VAL A 34 -12.49 -2.86 5.88
CA VAL A 34 -11.07 -3.10 5.66
C VAL A 34 -10.30 -1.92 6.24
N ASN A 35 -9.38 -2.18 7.14
CA ASN A 35 -8.48 -1.17 7.68
C ASN A 35 -7.03 -1.63 7.52
N PHE A 36 -6.25 -0.89 6.73
CA PHE A 36 -4.80 -1.12 6.58
C PHE A 36 -3.99 -0.62 7.78
N GLY A 37 -4.60 0.18 8.67
CA GLY A 37 -3.89 0.79 9.79
C GLY A 37 -2.94 1.89 9.35
N ALA A 38 -1.88 2.10 10.14
CA ALA A 38 -0.80 3.03 9.80
C ALA A 38 0.14 2.39 8.77
N ILE A 39 0.35 3.06 7.64
CA ILE A 39 1.14 2.55 6.52
C ILE A 39 2.20 3.56 6.07
N SER A 40 3.33 3.04 5.63
CA SER A 40 4.31 3.81 4.84
C SER A 40 3.97 3.73 3.36
N VAL A 41 3.99 4.88 2.69
CA VAL A 41 3.83 5.00 1.24
C VAL A 41 5.16 5.18 0.50
N VAL A 42 6.25 5.35 1.25
CA VAL A 42 7.60 5.52 0.70
C VAL A 42 8.25 4.17 0.44
N SER A 43 7.96 3.17 1.28
CA SER A 43 8.46 1.82 1.12
C SER A 43 8.08 1.23 -0.26
N PRO A 44 8.97 0.45 -0.91
CA PRO A 44 8.63 -0.26 -2.12
C PRO A 44 7.68 -1.44 -1.87
N ASN A 45 7.57 -1.90 -0.63
CA ASN A 45 6.71 -3.01 -0.26
C ASN A 45 5.25 -2.58 -0.20
N ALA A 46 4.36 -3.45 -0.67
CA ALA A 46 2.93 -3.24 -0.57
C ALA A 46 2.41 -3.48 0.86
N ASN A 47 1.35 -2.79 1.23
CA ASN A 47 0.61 -3.02 2.46
C ASN A 47 -0.60 -3.90 2.13
N ASP A 48 -0.59 -5.12 2.65
CA ASP A 48 -1.53 -6.18 2.31
C ASP A 48 -2.43 -6.53 3.49
N VAL A 49 -3.72 -6.72 3.23
CA VAL A 49 -4.71 -7.21 4.20
C VAL A 49 -5.43 -8.42 3.62
N ASN A 50 -5.85 -9.33 4.49
CA ASN A 50 -6.78 -10.42 4.14
C ASN A 50 -8.14 -10.10 4.76
N ALA A 51 -9.20 -10.19 3.98
CA ALA A 51 -10.55 -9.91 4.43
C ALA A 51 -11.52 -10.97 3.89
N SER A 52 -12.76 -10.94 4.37
CA SER A 52 -13.77 -11.89 3.92
C SER A 52 -15.18 -11.29 3.91
N ALA A 53 -16.02 -11.83 3.04
CA ALA A 53 -17.43 -11.51 2.93
C ALA A 53 -18.26 -12.73 3.29
N VAL A 54 -19.37 -12.53 3.99
CA VAL A 54 -20.35 -13.58 4.23
C VAL A 54 -21.53 -13.38 3.30
N VAL A 55 -21.83 -14.39 2.48
CA VAL A 55 -22.94 -14.41 1.54
C VAL A 55 -24.00 -15.37 2.04
N ASN A 56 -25.24 -14.89 2.12
CA ASN A 56 -26.40 -15.69 2.51
C ASN A 56 -27.39 -15.72 1.36
N CYS A 57 -27.83 -16.92 0.96
CA CYS A 57 -28.79 -17.11 -0.12
C CYS A 57 -30.00 -17.92 0.34
N SER A 58 -31.14 -17.65 -0.31
CA SER A 58 -32.43 -18.03 0.22
C SER A 58 -33.51 -18.09 -0.87
N GLY A 59 -34.43 -19.05 -0.77
CA GLY A 59 -35.58 -19.17 -1.67
C GLY A 59 -35.30 -19.89 -2.99
N PHE A 60 -34.18 -20.60 -3.08
CA PHE A 60 -33.81 -21.42 -4.24
C PHE A 60 -34.33 -22.85 -4.09
N ALA A 61 -34.85 -23.43 -5.17
CA ALA A 61 -35.25 -24.84 -5.22
C ALA A 61 -34.14 -25.77 -5.75
N THR A 62 -32.94 -25.23 -5.98
CA THR A 62 -31.78 -25.93 -6.52
C THR A 62 -30.85 -26.42 -5.40
N ALA A 63 -29.96 -27.37 -5.73
CA ALA A 63 -28.96 -27.86 -4.77
C ALA A 63 -27.91 -26.80 -4.40
N TYR A 64 -27.62 -25.86 -5.31
CA TYR A 64 -26.63 -24.81 -5.12
C TYR A 64 -27.16 -23.45 -5.56
N ALA A 65 -26.62 -22.39 -4.97
CA ALA A 65 -26.65 -21.04 -5.52
C ALA A 65 -25.24 -20.62 -5.92
N TYR A 66 -25.06 -20.10 -7.12
CA TYR A 66 -23.82 -19.46 -7.55
C TYR A 66 -23.98 -17.95 -7.43
N VAL A 67 -23.06 -17.30 -6.72
CA VAL A 67 -23.09 -15.86 -6.45
C VAL A 67 -21.83 -15.21 -6.96
N CYS A 68 -21.99 -14.02 -7.53
CA CYS A 68 -20.93 -13.13 -7.94
C CYS A 68 -21.13 -11.79 -7.25
N LEU A 69 -20.06 -11.27 -6.65
CA LEU A 69 -20.04 -9.95 -6.06
C LEU A 69 -19.27 -9.03 -6.99
N SER A 70 -19.90 -7.92 -7.38
CA SER A 70 -19.29 -6.88 -8.22
C SER A 70 -18.91 -5.68 -7.36
N ILE A 71 -17.76 -5.09 -7.66
CA ILE A 71 -17.32 -3.84 -7.04
C ILE A 71 -16.60 -2.96 -8.07
N ALA A 72 -16.76 -1.65 -7.96
CA ALA A 72 -15.95 -0.70 -8.70
C ALA A 72 -14.57 -0.55 -8.05
N GLN A 73 -13.53 -0.33 -8.86
CA GLN A 73 -12.20 -0.01 -8.36
C GLN A 73 -12.07 1.51 -8.17
N GLU A 74 -11.74 1.91 -6.94
CA GLU A 74 -11.59 3.31 -6.57
C GLU A 74 -10.35 3.47 -5.70
N ALA A 75 -9.59 4.53 -5.95
CA ALA A 75 -8.52 4.97 -5.06
C ALA A 75 -9.12 5.69 -3.85
N LEU A 76 -8.49 5.55 -2.69
CA LEU A 76 -8.94 6.16 -1.45
C LEU A 76 -8.66 7.67 -1.51
N PRO A 77 -9.68 8.54 -1.41
CA PRO A 77 -9.44 9.97 -1.28
C PRO A 77 -8.76 10.27 0.06
N GLY A 78 -7.76 11.15 0.02
CA GLY A 78 -7.01 11.60 1.18
C GLY A 78 -7.53 12.91 1.78
N PRO A 79 -6.75 13.50 2.70
CA PRO A 79 -7.06 14.81 3.28
C PRO A 79 -6.95 15.96 2.27
N THR A 80 -6.32 15.72 1.12
CA THR A 80 -6.22 16.65 -0.02
C THR A 80 -6.92 16.05 -1.25
N SER A 81 -6.77 16.66 -2.43
CA SER A 81 -7.24 16.06 -3.68
C SER A 81 -6.46 14.80 -4.11
N THR A 82 -5.36 14.46 -3.41
CA THR A 82 -4.55 13.28 -3.72
C THR A 82 -5.30 12.02 -3.31
N LYS A 83 -5.28 11.02 -4.19
CA LYS A 83 -5.83 9.69 -3.91
C LYS A 83 -4.70 8.68 -3.67
N LEU A 84 -4.92 7.78 -2.73
CA LEU A 84 -4.08 6.63 -2.46
C LEU A 84 -4.62 5.43 -3.23
N VAL A 85 -3.82 4.86 -4.12
CA VAL A 85 -4.20 3.67 -4.89
C VAL A 85 -4.42 2.51 -3.93
N ASN A 86 -5.60 1.91 -4.05
CA ASN A 86 -6.00 0.68 -3.38
C ASN A 86 -6.54 -0.26 -4.46
N THR A 87 -6.14 -1.52 -4.39
CA THR A 87 -6.60 -2.56 -5.31
C THR A 87 -7.10 -3.75 -4.50
N MET A 88 -8.27 -4.25 -4.88
CA MET A 88 -8.86 -5.43 -4.26
C MET A 88 -8.68 -6.63 -5.18
N TYR A 89 -8.25 -7.77 -4.64
CA TYR A 89 -8.00 -8.98 -5.40
C TYR A 89 -8.89 -10.13 -4.95
N VAL A 90 -9.22 -11.03 -5.88
CA VAL A 90 -10.02 -12.23 -5.59
C VAL A 90 -9.15 -13.44 -5.20
N ASP A 91 -7.85 -13.39 -5.47
CA ASP A 91 -6.90 -14.47 -5.21
C ASP A 91 -5.79 -14.04 -4.23
N SER A 92 -5.27 -15.00 -3.46
CA SER A 92 -4.24 -14.75 -2.44
C SER A 92 -2.90 -14.31 -3.03
N ALA A 93 -2.63 -14.65 -4.29
CA ALA A 93 -1.44 -14.22 -5.00
C ALA A 93 -1.55 -12.77 -5.52
N ARG A 94 -2.74 -12.15 -5.41
CA ARG A 94 -3.04 -10.78 -5.85
C ARG A 94 -2.70 -10.56 -7.32
N THR A 95 -3.16 -11.48 -8.15
CA THR A 95 -2.96 -11.46 -9.62
C THR A 95 -4.25 -11.11 -10.36
N GLN A 96 -5.41 -11.37 -9.75
CA GLN A 96 -6.74 -11.14 -10.32
C GLN A 96 -7.46 -10.05 -9.55
N VAL A 97 -7.63 -8.89 -10.19
CA VAL A 97 -8.28 -7.72 -9.59
C VAL A 97 -9.79 -7.92 -9.54
N TRP A 98 -10.40 -7.71 -8.38
CA TRP A 98 -11.84 -7.78 -8.21
C TRP A 98 -12.54 -6.61 -8.93
N GLY A 99 -13.36 -6.88 -9.94
CA GLY A 99 -14.10 -5.91 -10.73
C GLY A 99 -15.62 -6.14 -10.68
N SER A 100 -16.28 -5.76 -11.77
CA SER A 100 -17.73 -5.71 -11.89
C SER A 100 -18.22 -6.37 -13.17
N VAL A 101 -19.42 -6.96 -13.12
CA VAL A 101 -20.07 -7.55 -14.30
C VAL A 101 -20.64 -6.50 -15.27
N TRP A 102 -20.74 -5.23 -14.88
CA TRP A 102 -21.35 -4.15 -15.68
C TRP A 102 -20.36 -3.15 -16.29
N GLY A 103 -19.05 -3.38 -16.13
CA GLY A 103 -18.02 -2.55 -16.74
C GLY A 103 -16.74 -2.46 -15.93
N GLY A 104 -15.64 -2.13 -16.61
CA GLY A 104 -14.31 -1.98 -16.05
C GLY A 104 -13.24 -2.71 -16.87
N PRO A 105 -11.95 -2.43 -16.63
CA PRO A 105 -10.84 -3.12 -17.30
C PRO A 105 -10.69 -4.58 -16.87
N THR A 106 -11.30 -4.98 -15.75
CA THR A 106 -11.13 -6.29 -15.11
C THR A 106 -12.45 -7.04 -15.05
N GLN A 107 -12.55 -8.16 -15.78
CA GLN A 107 -13.74 -9.03 -15.80
C GLN A 107 -13.57 -10.22 -14.84
N THR A 108 -13.17 -9.94 -13.60
CA THR A 108 -12.99 -10.95 -12.54
C THR A 108 -13.81 -10.51 -11.34
N TRP A 109 -14.72 -11.35 -10.86
CA TRP A 109 -15.60 -11.04 -9.74
C TRP A 109 -15.40 -12.04 -8.61
N LEU A 110 -15.71 -11.63 -7.39
CA LEU A 110 -15.62 -12.52 -6.24
C LEU A 110 -16.79 -13.51 -6.31
N THR A 111 -16.49 -14.82 -6.34
CA THR A 111 -17.50 -15.87 -6.58
C THR A 111 -17.67 -16.79 -5.39
N ALA A 112 -18.88 -17.32 -5.21
CA ALA A 112 -19.14 -18.45 -4.32
C ALA A 112 -20.14 -19.42 -4.91
N THR A 113 -19.86 -20.70 -4.73
CA THR A 113 -20.83 -21.78 -4.88
C THR A 113 -21.31 -22.16 -3.49
N ILE A 114 -22.60 -21.93 -3.23
CA ILE A 114 -23.22 -22.08 -1.91
C ILE A 114 -24.09 -23.33 -1.92
N PRO A 115 -23.75 -24.39 -1.17
CA PRO A 115 -24.63 -25.53 -0.97
C PRO A 115 -25.91 -25.10 -0.24
N LEU A 116 -27.05 -25.56 -0.73
CA LEU A 116 -28.36 -25.21 -0.17
C LEU A 116 -28.99 -26.41 0.53
N SER A 117 -29.47 -26.18 1.75
CA SER A 117 -30.29 -27.13 2.52
C SER A 117 -31.62 -26.46 2.85
N GLY A 118 -32.74 -27.09 2.47
CA GLY A 118 -34.07 -26.48 2.61
C GLY A 118 -34.23 -25.15 1.84
N GLY A 119 -33.48 -24.97 0.75
CA GLY A 119 -33.49 -23.75 -0.07
C GLY A 119 -32.77 -22.54 0.56
N LYS A 120 -31.93 -22.77 1.56
CA LYS A 120 -31.10 -21.77 2.26
C LYS A 120 -29.65 -22.24 2.32
N GLY A 121 -28.70 -21.30 2.30
CA GLY A 121 -27.28 -21.60 2.49
C GLY A 121 -26.45 -20.35 2.71
N SER A 122 -25.22 -20.55 3.19
CA SER A 122 -24.27 -19.48 3.46
C SER A 122 -22.85 -19.91 3.08
N ALA A 123 -22.03 -18.94 2.66
CA ALA A 123 -20.61 -19.15 2.40
C ALA A 123 -19.80 -17.92 2.83
N THR A 124 -18.57 -18.15 3.28
CA THR A 124 -17.58 -17.10 3.52
C THR A 124 -16.57 -17.08 2.38
N ILE A 125 -16.34 -15.92 1.78
CA ILE A 125 -15.47 -15.75 0.62
C ILE A 125 -14.31 -14.83 0.98
N PRO A 126 -13.05 -15.29 0.91
CA PRO A 126 -11.90 -14.42 1.15
C PRO A 126 -11.64 -13.50 -0.04
N TYR A 127 -11.19 -12.29 0.25
CA TYR A 127 -10.65 -11.34 -0.74
C TYR A 127 -9.44 -10.62 -0.15
N TYR A 128 -8.63 -10.01 -1.02
CA TYR A 128 -7.27 -9.61 -0.68
C TYR A 128 -7.02 -8.15 -1.07
N PRO A 129 -7.36 -7.17 -0.22
CA PRO A 129 -7.02 -5.76 -0.45
C PRO A 129 -5.52 -5.50 -0.35
N ARG A 130 -5.05 -4.52 -1.14
CA ARG A 130 -3.67 -4.06 -1.18
C ARG A 130 -3.60 -2.55 -1.41
N VAL A 131 -2.78 -1.87 -0.63
CA VAL A 131 -2.24 -0.55 -0.98
C VAL A 131 -0.81 -0.76 -1.49
N PRO A 132 -0.52 -0.54 -2.79
CA PRO A 132 0.85 -0.65 -3.32
C PRO A 132 1.83 0.29 -2.62
N GLY A 133 3.11 -0.09 -2.56
CA GLY A 133 4.19 0.81 -2.15
C GLY A 133 4.48 1.88 -3.22
N ASN A 134 5.52 2.69 -3.00
CA ASN A 134 5.96 3.75 -3.92
C ASN A 134 4.88 4.80 -4.25
N GLN A 135 4.09 5.19 -3.27
CA GLN A 135 3.06 6.23 -3.38
C GLN A 135 3.43 7.48 -2.57
N ALA A 136 4.72 7.83 -2.51
CA ALA A 136 5.24 8.92 -1.67
C ALA A 136 4.65 10.32 -1.98
N ASN A 137 3.97 10.49 -3.11
CA ASN A 137 3.18 11.68 -3.45
C ASN A 137 1.84 11.77 -2.68
N ALA A 138 1.44 10.73 -1.94
CA ALA A 138 0.31 10.76 -1.01
C ALA A 138 0.76 11.40 0.32
N PRO A 139 0.25 12.59 0.71
CA PRO A 139 0.61 13.21 1.97
C PRO A 139 0.21 12.35 3.19
N ALA A 140 0.84 12.60 4.33
CA ALA A 140 0.42 11.98 5.58
C ALA A 140 -1.03 12.37 5.94
N GLY A 141 -1.81 11.41 6.43
CA GLY A 141 -3.19 11.63 6.83
C GLY A 141 -4.11 10.43 6.63
N SER A 142 -5.41 10.66 6.85
CA SER A 142 -6.44 9.61 6.75
C SER A 142 -6.97 9.50 5.32
N TYR A 143 -7.07 8.27 4.85
CA TYR A 143 -7.58 7.90 3.53
C TYR A 143 -8.75 6.94 3.71
N SER A 144 -9.89 7.23 3.11
CA SER A 144 -11.04 6.31 3.20
C SER A 144 -12.02 6.45 2.05
N TYR A 145 -12.57 5.32 1.62
CA TYR A 145 -13.64 5.25 0.66
C TYR A 145 -14.71 4.25 1.12
N THR A 146 -15.98 4.57 0.91
CA THR A 146 -17.11 3.67 1.18
C THR A 146 -17.81 3.30 -0.12
N TYR A 147 -17.60 2.06 -0.55
CA TYR A 147 -18.31 1.47 -1.68
C TYR A 147 -19.77 1.23 -1.29
N SER A 148 -20.71 1.75 -2.08
CA SER A 148 -22.15 1.60 -1.83
C SER A 148 -22.96 1.85 -3.10
N GLY A 149 -24.26 1.52 -3.06
CA GLY A 149 -25.18 1.79 -4.17
C GLY A 149 -24.74 1.11 -5.48
N GLY A 150 -24.85 1.83 -6.60
CA GLY A 150 -24.53 1.33 -7.94
C GLY A 150 -23.07 0.94 -8.18
N TRP A 151 -22.18 1.21 -7.21
CA TRP A 151 -20.76 0.81 -7.26
C TRP A 151 -20.52 -0.62 -6.76
N THR A 152 -21.55 -1.28 -6.26
CA THR A 152 -21.50 -2.66 -5.74
C THR A 152 -22.67 -3.47 -6.30
N GLY A 153 -22.56 -4.79 -6.28
CA GLY A 153 -23.71 -5.63 -6.62
C GLY A 153 -23.57 -7.07 -6.16
N VAL A 154 -24.71 -7.66 -5.81
CA VAL A 154 -24.85 -9.08 -5.51
C VAL A 154 -25.68 -9.70 -6.64
N GLN A 155 -25.04 -10.51 -7.48
CA GLN A 155 -25.69 -11.25 -8.55
C GLN A 155 -25.63 -12.75 -8.30
N GLY A 156 -26.56 -13.51 -8.85
CA GLY A 156 -26.45 -14.97 -8.80
C GLY A 156 -27.60 -15.70 -9.47
N PHE A 157 -27.53 -17.02 -9.42
CA PHE A 157 -28.56 -17.91 -9.91
C PHE A 157 -28.46 -19.29 -9.22
N GLY A 158 -29.53 -20.08 -9.28
CA GLY A 158 -29.54 -21.45 -8.76
C GLY A 158 -29.10 -22.46 -9.82
N PHE A 159 -28.39 -23.53 -9.40
CA PHE A 159 -28.06 -24.66 -10.27
C PHE A 159 -27.95 -25.98 -9.47
N ASN A 160 -28.07 -27.13 -10.13
CA ASN A 160 -28.12 -28.44 -9.47
C ASN A 160 -26.81 -29.25 -9.56
N SER A 161 -26.06 -29.11 -10.64
CA SER A 161 -24.84 -29.89 -10.87
C SER A 161 -23.94 -29.25 -11.93
N GLY A 162 -22.67 -29.65 -11.96
CA GLY A 162 -21.70 -29.20 -12.96
C GLY A 162 -21.01 -27.88 -12.58
N THR A 163 -20.23 -27.34 -13.52
CA THR A 163 -19.59 -26.04 -13.36
C THR A 163 -20.61 -24.94 -13.65
N PRO A 164 -20.82 -23.98 -12.74
CA PRO A 164 -21.74 -22.87 -12.99
C PRO A 164 -21.23 -22.02 -14.17
N ALA A 165 -22.17 -21.50 -14.97
CA ALA A 165 -21.84 -20.51 -15.99
C ALA A 165 -21.22 -19.25 -15.34
N PRO A 166 -20.30 -18.55 -16.02
CA PRO A 166 -19.77 -17.29 -15.51
C PRO A 166 -20.90 -16.26 -15.38
N CYS A 167 -20.79 -15.37 -14.39
CA CYS A 167 -21.71 -14.25 -14.30
C CYS A 167 -21.49 -13.26 -15.43
N THR A 168 -22.58 -12.70 -15.92
CA THR A 168 -22.64 -11.65 -16.93
C THR A 168 -23.44 -10.46 -16.41
N SER A 169 -23.45 -9.36 -17.16
CA SER A 169 -24.29 -8.19 -16.90
C SER A 169 -25.80 -8.50 -16.85
N SER A 170 -26.23 -9.62 -17.44
CA SER A 170 -27.63 -10.09 -17.44
C SER A 170 -27.96 -11.04 -16.28
N THR A 171 -27.00 -11.36 -15.42
CA THR A 171 -27.23 -12.20 -14.23
C THR A 171 -28.21 -11.52 -13.29
N GLN A 172 -29.14 -12.27 -12.70
CA GLN A 172 -30.12 -11.73 -11.75
C GLN A 172 -29.43 -10.99 -10.60
N GLN A 173 -29.76 -9.72 -10.44
CA GLN A 173 -29.30 -8.90 -9.33
C GLN A 173 -30.27 -9.03 -8.16
N TYR A 174 -29.74 -9.34 -6.98
CA TYR A 174 -30.50 -9.47 -5.74
C TYR A 174 -30.36 -8.23 -4.84
N GLY A 175 -29.30 -7.44 -5.03
CA GLY A 175 -29.09 -6.21 -4.28
C GLY A 175 -27.69 -5.62 -4.45
N VAL A 176 -27.32 -4.81 -3.47
CA VAL A 176 -26.04 -4.10 -3.34
C VAL A 176 -25.48 -4.34 -1.93
N PHE A 177 -24.21 -4.02 -1.69
CA PHE A 177 -23.59 -4.12 -0.37
C PHE A 177 -22.85 -2.83 -0.01
N THR A 178 -22.35 -2.74 1.22
CA THR A 178 -21.53 -1.62 1.66
C THR A 178 -20.21 -2.15 2.21
N LEU A 179 -19.12 -1.49 1.84
CA LEU A 179 -17.77 -1.83 2.28
C LEU A 179 -16.97 -0.53 2.44
N THR A 180 -16.49 -0.26 3.64
CA THR A 180 -15.54 0.84 3.86
C THR A 180 -14.12 0.30 3.87
N VAL A 181 -13.24 0.99 3.14
CA VAL A 181 -11.80 0.75 3.12
C VAL A 181 -11.10 1.98 3.67
N SER A 182 -10.14 1.80 4.58
CA SER A 182 -9.40 2.90 5.19
C SER A 182 -7.91 2.59 5.39
N ALA A 183 -7.10 3.63 5.36
CA ALA A 183 -5.68 3.61 5.72
C ALA A 183 -5.28 4.94 6.36
N VAL A 184 -4.22 4.94 7.16
CA VAL A 184 -3.57 6.16 7.68
C VAL A 184 -2.15 6.19 7.14
N VAL A 185 -1.85 7.13 6.26
CA VAL A 185 -0.50 7.34 5.75
C VAL A 185 0.32 8.09 6.80
N THR A 186 1.46 7.54 7.20
CA THR A 186 2.40 8.19 8.13
C THR A 186 3.50 8.94 7.39
N THR A 187 4.16 9.87 8.08
CA THR A 187 5.43 10.40 7.61
C THR A 187 6.46 9.28 7.61
N ASP A 188 7.22 9.18 6.53
CA ASP A 188 8.31 8.21 6.41
C ASP A 188 9.35 8.73 5.41
N CYS A 189 10.57 8.22 5.51
CA CYS A 189 11.67 8.55 4.62
C CYS A 189 12.57 7.34 4.35
N LEU A 190 12.90 7.12 3.09
CA LEU A 190 13.95 6.22 2.66
C LEU A 190 15.24 7.02 2.44
N ILE A 191 16.35 6.54 3.00
CA ILE A 191 17.69 7.12 2.82
C ILE A 191 18.62 6.08 2.18
N SER A 192 19.43 6.54 1.22
CA SER A 192 20.54 5.76 0.67
C SER A 192 21.75 6.68 0.47
N VAL A 193 22.94 6.15 0.69
CA VAL A 193 24.19 6.93 0.68
C VAL A 193 25.23 6.22 -0.19
N THR A 194 26.10 6.99 -0.84
CA THR A 194 27.29 6.46 -1.53
C THR A 194 28.52 6.60 -0.66
N ASN A 195 29.49 5.69 -0.84
CA ASN A 195 30.82 5.86 -0.26
C ASN A 195 31.52 7.10 -0.83
N ILE A 196 32.44 7.64 -0.05
CA ILE A 196 33.33 8.73 -0.46
C ILE A 196 34.74 8.14 -0.53
N ASP A 197 35.37 8.27 -1.69
CA ASP A 197 36.76 7.86 -1.90
C ASP A 197 37.61 9.08 -2.24
N PHE A 198 38.70 9.27 -1.50
CA PHE A 198 39.69 10.33 -1.75
C PHE A 198 40.79 9.89 -2.72
N GLY A 199 40.81 8.61 -3.11
CA GLY A 199 41.79 8.02 -4.00
C GLY A 199 43.16 7.88 -3.35
N GLN A 200 44.17 7.60 -4.19
CA GLN A 200 45.56 7.52 -3.76
C GLN A 200 46.17 8.92 -3.73
N VAL A 201 46.68 9.32 -2.56
CA VAL A 201 47.31 10.62 -2.34
C VAL A 201 48.73 10.46 -1.84
N GLY A 202 49.60 11.38 -2.26
CA GLY A 202 50.97 11.49 -1.74
C GLY A 202 51.01 12.33 -0.47
N LEU A 203 52.03 13.19 -0.35
CA LEU A 203 52.10 14.18 0.73
C LEU A 203 50.92 15.15 0.65
N ILE A 204 50.20 15.32 1.77
CA ILE A 204 49.01 16.16 1.87
C ILE A 204 49.42 17.56 2.31
N ASN A 205 49.84 18.38 1.34
CA ASN A 205 50.19 19.79 1.55
C ASN A 205 49.04 20.75 1.26
N ASN A 206 48.03 20.28 0.51
CA ASN A 206 46.80 21.00 0.19
C ASN A 206 45.60 20.09 0.50
N PRO A 207 44.41 20.65 0.79
CA PRO A 207 43.21 19.85 1.02
C PRO A 207 42.91 18.93 -0.17
N VAL A 208 42.56 17.68 0.11
CA VAL A 208 42.13 16.71 -0.92
C VAL A 208 40.62 16.61 -0.87
N ASN A 209 39.99 16.89 -2.01
CA ASN A 209 38.56 17.08 -2.13
C ASN A 209 37.93 15.87 -2.82
N SER A 210 36.82 15.36 -2.26
CA SER A 210 35.95 14.38 -2.90
C SER A 210 34.48 14.71 -2.62
N THR A 211 33.58 13.93 -3.20
CA THR A 211 32.13 14.06 -3.01
C THR A 211 31.47 12.69 -2.83
N GLY A 212 30.42 12.65 -2.02
CA GLY A 212 29.44 11.56 -1.98
C GLY A 212 28.04 12.09 -2.21
N THR A 213 27.06 11.20 -2.18
CA THR A 213 25.65 11.55 -2.37
C THR A 213 24.79 10.87 -1.33
N ILE A 214 23.83 11.61 -0.78
CA ILE A 214 22.71 11.10 0.01
C ILE A 214 21.43 11.30 -0.79
N ASN A 215 20.80 10.20 -1.20
CA ASN A 215 19.47 10.23 -1.81
C ASN A 215 18.42 9.99 -0.72
N THR A 216 17.44 10.89 -0.67
CA THR A 216 16.30 10.80 0.24
C THR A 216 15.00 10.78 -0.55
N THR A 217 14.09 9.86 -0.23
CA THR A 217 12.72 9.90 -0.71
C THR A 217 11.83 9.93 0.52
N CYS A 218 11.12 11.03 0.74
CA CYS A 218 10.23 11.21 1.89
C CYS A 218 8.79 11.39 1.43
N THR A 219 7.84 11.06 2.30
CA THR A 219 6.42 11.39 2.10
C THR A 219 6.29 12.88 1.75
N VAL A 220 5.50 13.21 0.73
CA VAL A 220 5.35 14.59 0.27
C VAL A 220 4.90 15.50 1.40
N ASN A 221 5.48 16.71 1.46
CA ASN A 221 5.28 17.72 2.49
C ASN A 221 5.77 17.34 3.91
N ALA A 222 6.37 16.16 4.10
CA ALA A 222 6.99 15.81 5.38
C ALA A 222 8.31 16.58 5.55
N PRO A 223 8.47 17.44 6.57
CA PRO A 223 9.78 18.03 6.86
C PRO A 223 10.74 16.94 7.31
N TYR A 224 12.00 17.03 6.92
CA TYR A 224 13.03 16.13 7.39
C TYR A 224 14.37 16.84 7.59
N SER A 225 15.21 16.27 8.44
CA SER A 225 16.60 16.69 8.62
C SER A 225 17.55 15.50 8.60
N ILE A 226 18.75 15.71 8.06
CA ILE A 226 19.83 14.73 7.99
C ILE A 226 21.00 15.22 8.83
N SER A 227 21.39 14.41 9.82
CA SER A 227 22.60 14.61 10.62
C SER A 227 23.64 13.54 10.31
N LEU A 228 24.91 13.93 10.48
CA LEU A 228 26.05 13.04 10.30
C LEU A 228 26.81 12.90 11.62
N SER A 229 26.99 11.67 12.10
CA SER A 229 27.77 11.36 13.32
C SER A 229 29.26 11.73 13.19
N ALA A 230 30.02 11.59 14.28
CA ALA A 230 31.47 11.87 14.32
C ALA A 230 32.33 10.86 13.54
N GLY A 231 31.75 9.72 13.14
CA GLY A 231 32.51 8.57 12.69
C GLY A 231 33.03 7.70 13.85
N GLN A 232 33.89 6.75 13.52
CA GLN A 232 34.52 5.79 14.45
C GLN A 232 36.01 6.10 14.68
N GLY A 233 36.54 7.16 14.06
CA GLY A 233 37.93 7.57 14.25
C GLY A 233 38.30 7.85 15.70
N ALA A 234 39.49 7.43 16.11
CA ALA A 234 39.98 7.65 17.47
C ALA A 234 40.04 9.15 17.81
N GLY A 235 39.29 9.57 18.84
CA GLY A 235 39.18 10.97 19.25
C GLY A 235 38.57 11.88 18.18
N ALA A 236 37.71 11.34 17.31
CA ALA A 236 36.91 12.11 16.38
C ALA A 236 35.75 12.81 17.09
N THR A 237 35.38 13.98 16.59
CA THR A 237 34.13 14.67 16.95
C THR A 237 33.36 15.00 15.68
N VAL A 238 32.08 15.37 15.80
CA VAL A 238 31.27 15.81 14.65
C VAL A 238 31.88 17.00 13.90
N SER A 239 32.67 17.84 14.59
CA SER A 239 33.37 18.97 14.00
C SER A 239 34.82 18.68 13.59
N ALA A 240 35.39 17.54 13.99
CA ALA A 240 36.76 17.15 13.70
C ALA A 240 36.83 15.63 13.47
N ARG A 241 36.35 15.18 12.31
CA ARG A 241 36.31 13.76 11.96
C ARG A 241 37.69 13.24 11.58
N LYS A 242 37.90 11.94 11.80
CA LYS A 242 39.18 11.27 11.56
C LYS A 242 38.95 9.89 10.96
N MET A 243 39.68 9.60 9.89
CA MET A 243 39.83 8.22 9.41
C MET A 243 40.98 7.55 10.16
N THR A 244 40.85 6.26 10.44
CA THR A 244 41.89 5.47 11.13
C THR A 244 42.60 4.56 10.14
N ARG A 245 43.92 4.46 10.25
CA ARG A 245 44.74 3.59 9.40
C ARG A 245 44.41 2.13 9.67
N SER A 246 44.09 1.36 8.63
CA SER A 246 43.89 -0.08 8.72
C SER A 246 45.13 -0.76 9.28
N GLY A 247 44.97 -1.53 10.36
CA GLY A 247 46.06 -2.23 11.04
C GLY A 247 46.95 -1.34 11.92
N GLY A 248 46.56 -0.09 12.20
CA GLY A 248 47.29 0.82 13.08
C GLY A 248 46.36 1.77 13.86
N SER A 249 46.95 2.74 14.56
CA SER A 249 46.24 3.78 15.32
C SER A 249 46.44 5.19 14.76
N ASP A 250 47.21 5.33 13.66
CA ASP A 250 47.39 6.59 12.96
C ASP A 250 46.04 7.10 12.45
N VAL A 251 45.82 8.42 12.57
CA VAL A 251 44.56 9.06 12.17
C VAL A 251 44.81 10.13 11.12
N LEU A 252 43.87 10.26 10.18
CA LEU A 252 43.86 11.29 9.13
C LEU A 252 42.59 12.12 9.24
N ALA A 253 42.76 13.42 9.51
CA ALA A 253 41.64 14.34 9.72
C ALA A 253 40.91 14.68 8.41
N TYR A 254 39.58 14.70 8.47
CA TYR A 254 38.74 15.09 7.36
C TYR A 254 37.47 15.81 7.85
N ALA A 255 36.79 16.47 6.93
CA ALA A 255 35.55 17.19 7.18
C ALA A 255 34.54 16.93 6.07
N LEU A 256 33.26 16.97 6.44
CA LEU A 256 32.11 16.82 5.53
C LEU A 256 31.31 18.12 5.59
N TYR A 257 30.86 18.62 4.45
CA TYR A 257 30.21 19.91 4.30
C TYR A 257 28.90 19.78 3.53
N THR A 258 27.94 20.65 3.85
CA THR A 258 26.64 20.73 3.16
C THR A 258 26.73 21.51 1.85
N ASN A 259 27.84 22.21 1.58
CA ASN A 259 27.97 23.07 0.40
C ASN A 259 29.33 22.97 -0.31
N ALA A 260 29.32 23.34 -1.58
CA ALA A 260 30.50 23.27 -2.45
C ALA A 260 31.64 24.20 -2.00
N ALA A 261 31.30 25.32 -1.35
CA ALA A 261 32.26 26.27 -0.79
C ALA A 261 32.99 25.74 0.46
N ARG A 262 32.55 24.61 1.02
CA ARG A 262 33.17 23.94 2.19
C ARG A 262 33.30 24.87 3.40
N ASN A 263 32.28 25.71 3.63
CA ASN A 263 32.25 26.63 4.76
C ASN A 263 31.12 26.32 5.75
N SER A 264 30.26 25.34 5.45
CA SER A 264 29.22 24.84 6.35
C SER A 264 29.46 23.37 6.69
N LEU A 265 30.00 23.13 7.88
CA LEU A 265 30.39 21.80 8.37
C LEU A 265 29.14 20.97 8.68
N TRP A 266 29.00 19.80 8.08
CA TRP A 266 27.84 18.94 8.26
C TRP A 266 28.06 18.01 9.47
N GLY A 267 27.14 18.06 10.43
CA GLY A 267 27.17 17.26 11.65
C GLY A 267 25.78 17.05 12.21
N ASP A 268 25.66 17.15 13.53
CA ASP A 268 24.43 16.95 14.29
C ASP A 268 23.78 18.26 14.77
N GLY A 269 24.30 19.41 14.34
CA GLY A 269 23.84 20.73 14.78
C GLY A 269 24.55 21.24 16.04
N THR A 270 25.47 20.46 16.61
CA THR A 270 26.28 20.87 17.76
C THR A 270 27.68 21.33 17.33
N ASN A 271 28.40 22.01 18.23
CA ASN A 271 29.82 22.35 18.03
C ASN A 271 30.13 23.11 16.72
N GLY A 272 29.21 23.99 16.30
CA GLY A 272 29.34 24.78 15.06
C GLY A 272 29.03 24.02 13.78
N THR A 273 28.53 22.79 13.87
CA THR A 273 28.05 22.02 12.71
C THR A 273 26.60 22.38 12.36
N SER A 274 26.20 22.07 11.13
CA SER A 274 24.84 22.20 10.62
C SER A 274 24.28 20.83 10.27
N THR A 275 22.96 20.67 10.41
CA THR A 275 22.22 19.59 9.76
C THR A 275 21.76 20.04 8.37
N LEU A 276 21.42 19.10 7.50
CA LEU A 276 20.74 19.40 6.24
C LEU A 276 19.23 19.23 6.44
N SER A 277 18.46 20.31 6.35
CA SER A 277 17.00 20.27 6.47
C SER A 277 16.33 20.53 5.13
N SER A 278 15.24 19.81 4.87
CA SER A 278 14.47 19.91 3.63
C SER A 278 13.03 19.43 3.87
N THR A 279 12.22 19.42 2.82
CA THR A 279 10.85 18.91 2.84
C THR A 279 10.69 17.88 1.73
N GLY A 280 10.05 16.76 2.05
CA GLY A 280 9.79 15.67 1.14
C GLY A 280 8.97 16.12 -0.06
N THR A 281 9.40 15.75 -1.26
CA THR A 281 8.68 16.04 -2.50
C THR A 281 7.85 14.87 -3.01
N GLY A 282 7.91 13.72 -2.33
CA GLY A 282 7.37 12.45 -2.84
C GLY A 282 8.23 11.81 -3.95
N ALA A 283 9.34 12.45 -4.33
CA ALA A 283 10.33 11.94 -5.27
C ALA A 283 11.72 11.87 -4.63
N THR A 284 12.66 11.19 -5.29
CA THR A 284 14.05 11.12 -4.83
C THR A 284 14.72 12.48 -4.93
N GLN A 285 15.22 12.98 -3.79
CA GLN A 285 16.00 14.20 -3.65
C GLN A 285 17.48 13.82 -3.43
N SER A 286 18.35 14.26 -4.33
CA SER A 286 19.80 14.00 -4.25
C SER A 286 20.52 15.14 -3.54
N ASN A 287 21.27 14.82 -2.50
CA ASN A 287 22.00 15.78 -1.67
C ASN A 287 23.50 15.43 -1.70
N THR A 288 24.32 16.34 -2.23
CA THR A 288 25.77 16.12 -2.33
C THR A 288 26.45 16.32 -0.97
N ILE A 289 27.26 15.34 -0.56
CA ILE A 289 28.20 15.48 0.55
C ILE A 289 29.51 16.01 -0.05
N TYR A 290 29.98 17.17 0.41
CA TYR A 290 31.28 17.69 0.02
C TYR A 290 32.30 17.29 1.08
N ALA A 291 33.33 16.52 0.72
CA ALA A 291 34.27 15.94 1.68
C ALA A 291 35.69 16.45 1.44
N SER A 292 36.42 16.75 2.51
CA SER A 292 37.80 17.24 2.46
C SER A 292 38.69 16.49 3.44
N VAL A 293 39.79 15.91 2.98
CA VAL A 293 40.93 15.65 3.86
C VAL A 293 41.60 16.98 4.15
N LEU A 294 41.93 17.23 5.42
CA LEU A 294 42.52 18.48 5.87
C LEU A 294 44.04 18.49 5.64
N ALA A 295 44.59 19.66 5.37
CA ALA A 295 46.01 19.89 5.20
C ALA A 295 46.53 20.95 6.19
N PRO A 296 47.82 20.94 6.54
CA PRO A 296 48.79 19.90 6.19
C PRO A 296 48.58 18.63 7.02
N ALA A 297 48.85 17.47 6.42
CA ALA A 297 48.84 16.19 7.14
C ALA A 297 50.09 15.38 6.80
N SER A 298 50.80 14.92 7.84
CA SER A 298 51.93 14.01 7.74
C SER A 298 51.58 12.75 8.52
N VAL A 299 51.13 11.72 7.79
CA VAL A 299 50.71 10.45 8.35
C VAL A 299 51.42 9.31 7.61
N PRO A 300 51.70 8.17 8.25
CA PRO A 300 52.32 7.04 7.59
C PRO A 300 51.52 6.52 6.37
N PRO A 301 52.17 5.97 5.34
CA PRO A 301 51.46 5.38 4.19
C PRO A 301 50.53 4.23 4.61
N GLY A 302 49.30 4.24 4.13
CA GLY A 302 48.34 3.17 4.37
C GLY A 302 46.93 3.55 3.97
N THR A 303 46.01 2.60 4.09
CA THR A 303 44.58 2.84 3.89
C THR A 303 43.98 3.41 5.16
N TYR A 304 43.30 4.56 5.05
CA TYR A 304 42.59 5.19 6.16
C TYR A 304 41.09 5.06 5.89
N VAL A 305 40.35 4.54 6.88
CA VAL A 305 38.91 4.30 6.76
C VAL A 305 38.15 4.91 7.94
N ASP A 306 36.91 5.30 7.70
CA ASP A 306 35.96 5.71 8.73
C ASP A 306 34.56 5.22 8.37
N THR A 307 33.66 5.16 9.34
CA THR A 307 32.25 4.84 9.14
C THR A 307 31.38 5.90 9.81
N VAL A 308 30.81 6.78 8.99
CA VAL A 308 29.90 7.84 9.44
C VAL A 308 28.45 7.36 9.30
N ILE A 309 27.71 7.38 10.41
CA ILE A 309 26.27 7.15 10.41
C ILE A 309 25.57 8.44 9.95
N ALA A 310 24.75 8.34 8.91
CA ALA A 310 23.77 9.35 8.53
C ALA A 310 22.42 9.03 9.17
N THR A 311 21.87 9.97 9.93
CA THR A 311 20.57 9.83 10.59
C THR A 311 19.59 10.78 9.95
N ILE A 312 18.44 10.25 9.52
CA ILE A 312 17.32 11.04 9.04
C ILE A 312 16.25 11.13 10.13
N THR A 313 15.66 12.31 10.30
CA THR A 313 14.60 12.59 11.29
C THR A 313 13.44 13.27 10.57
N TYR A 314 12.20 12.81 10.85
CA TYR A 314 10.94 13.22 10.21
C TYR A 314 9.75 13.04 11.15
#